data_AF-A0AAN8X816-F1
#
_entry.id   AF-A0AAN8X816-F1
#
_cell.length_a   1.000
_cell.length_b   1.000
_cell.length_c   1.000
_cell.angle_alpha   90.00
_cell.angle_beta   90.00
_cell.angle_gamma   90.00
#
_symmetry.space_group_name_H-M   'P 1'
#
loop_
_entity.id
_entity.type
_entity.pdbx_description
1 polymer ?
#
loop_
_entity_poly.entity_id
_entity_poly.type
_entity_poly.pdbx_seq_one_letter_code
_entity_poly.pdbx_strand_id
1 'polypeptide(L)' 'EEEKPQNRSADDSIRVICRFRPLNKSEEAAGSKFICSFPSSRGQEDQMVSVG' A
#
# COMPACT_ATOMS: atom_id res chain seq x y z
N GLU A 1 10.74 35.31 12.00
CA GLU A 1 10.11 34.05 11.57
C GLU A 1 10.69 33.65 10.23
N GLU A 2 11.43 32.55 10.20
CA GLU A 2 11.99 32.00 8.95
C GLU A 2 10.94 31.04 8.38
N GLU A 3 10.26 31.45 7.30
CA GLU A 3 9.27 30.64 6.61
C GLU A 3 9.99 29.51 5.87
N LYS A 4 10.01 28.32 6.48
CA LYS A 4 10.58 27.10 5.89
C LYS A 4 9.76 26.76 4.63
N PRO A 5 10.37 26.56 3.45
CA PRO A 5 9.62 26.30 2.22
C PRO A 5 8.79 25.02 2.40
N GLN A 6 7.48 25.19 2.47
CA GLN A 6 6.52 24.11 2.61
C GLN A 6 6.56 23.31 1.30
N ASN A 7 7.07 22.08 1.38
CA ASN A 7 7.27 21.18 0.24
C ASN A 7 5.92 20.81 -0.40
N ARG A 8 5.45 21.63 -1.35
CA ARG A 8 4.18 21.48 -2.09
C ARG A 8 4.10 20.23 -2.96
N SER A 9 5.23 19.56 -3.18
CA SER A 9 5.34 18.41 -4.09
C SER A 9 4.47 17.21 -3.69
N ALA A 10 4.12 17.09 -2.40
CA ALA A 10 3.32 15.98 -1.90
C ALA A 10 1.81 16.13 -2.11
N ASP A 11 1.31 17.35 -2.37
CA ASP A 11 -0.14 17.63 -2.44
C ASP A 11 -0.72 17.32 -3.84
N ASP A 12 0.09 17.39 -4.89
CA ASP A 12 -0.30 17.07 -6.28
C ASP A 12 -0.22 15.56 -6.62
N SER A 13 0.18 14.72 -5.65
CA SER A 13 0.33 13.28 -5.87
C SER A 13 -1.01 12.53 -5.68
N ILE A 14 -1.43 11.80 -6.72
CA ILE A 14 -2.62 10.95 -6.63
C ILE A 14 -2.34 9.77 -5.70
N ARG A 15 -3.16 9.60 -4.65
CA ARG A 15 -3.08 8.44 -3.75
C ARG A 15 -3.87 7.27 -4.34
N VAL A 16 -3.19 6.14 -4.56
CA VAL A 16 -3.80 4.88 -4.99
C VAL A 16 -3.81 3.90 -3.82
N ILE A 17 -4.96 3.29 -3.55
CA ILE A 17 -5.12 2.31 -2.47
C ILE A 17 -5.50 0.96 -3.08
N CYS A 18 -4.71 -0.07 -2.79
CA CYS A 18 -5.02 -1.46 -3.14
C CYS A 18 -5.54 -2.20 -1.91
N ARG A 19 -6.72 -2.84 -2.02
CA ARG A 19 -7.30 -3.65 -0.94
C ARG A 19 -7.45 -5.10 -1.38
N PHE A 20 -6.61 -5.96 -0.83
CA PHE A 20 -6.71 -7.40 -1.04
C PHE A 20 -7.69 -7.98 -0.02
N ARG A 21 -8.72 -8.70 -0.50
CA ARG A 21 -9.62 -9.48 0.35
C ARG A 21 -9.00 -10.86 0.62
N PRO A 22 -9.32 -11.50 1.76
CA PRO A 22 -9.06 -12.92 1.94
C PRO A 22 -9.79 -13.75 0.88
N LEU A 23 -9.24 -14.94 0.61
CA LEU A 23 -9.92 -15.96 -0.16
C LEU A 23 -11.26 -16.29 0.51
N ASN A 24 -12.28 -16.50 -0.30
CA ASN A 24 -13.56 -17.02 0.15
C ASN A 24 -13.56 -18.55 0.19
N LYS A 25 -14.58 -19.14 0.82
CA LYS A 25 -14.70 -20.61 0.98
C LYS A 25 -14.67 -21.37 -0.36
N SER A 26 -15.22 -20.80 -1.42
CA SER A 26 -15.21 -21.41 -2.76
C SER A 26 -13.83 -21.35 -3.39
N GLU A 27 -13.10 -20.24 -3.21
CA GLU A 27 -11.73 -20.07 -3.69
C GLU A 27 -10.79 -21.04 -2.96
N GLU A 28 -10.96 -21.19 -1.64
CA GLU A 28 -10.22 -22.17 -0.84
C GLU A 28 -10.54 -23.61 -1.27
N ALA A 29 -11.82 -23.94 -1.48
CA ALA A 29 -12.25 -25.27 -1.92
C ALA A 29 -11.74 -25.62 -3.33
N ALA A 30 -11.58 -24.62 -4.20
CA ALA A 30 -10.99 -24.79 -5.52
C ALA A 30 -9.44 -24.87 -5.49
N GLY A 31 -8.81 -24.73 -4.32
CA GLY A 31 -7.35 -24.75 -4.17
C GLY A 31 -6.65 -23.46 -4.59
N SER A 32 -7.37 -22.33 -4.59
CA SER A 32 -6.80 -21.02 -4.92
C SER A 32 -5.78 -20.62 -3.87
N LYS A 33 -4.70 -19.96 -4.31
CA LYS A 33 -3.63 -19.47 -3.43
C LYS A 33 -3.69 -17.96 -3.32
N PHE A 34 -3.49 -17.45 -2.11
CA PHE A 34 -3.30 -16.02 -1.89
C PHE A 34 -1.88 -15.64 -2.34
N ILE A 35 -1.75 -14.88 -3.44
CA ILE A 35 -0.46 -14.54 -4.07
C ILE A 35 0.02 -13.11 -3.80
N CYS A 36 -0.67 -12.36 -2.93
CA CYS A 36 -0.24 -11.02 -2.56
C CYS A 36 0.86 -11.09 -1.48
N SER A 37 2.03 -10.54 -1.80
CA SER A 37 3.14 -10.37 -0.86
C SER A 37 3.28 -8.88 -0.55
N PHE A 38 3.29 -8.55 0.74
CA PHE A 38 3.55 -7.18 1.18
C PHE A 38 5.04 -7.06 1.51
N PRO A 39 5.71 -5.97 1.10
CA PRO A 39 7.12 -5.77 1.44
C PRO A 39 7.27 -5.65 2.96
N SER A 40 8.08 -6.53 3.57
CA SER A 40 8.32 -6.59 5.02
C SER A 40 9.34 -5.56 5.53
N SER A 41 9.56 -4.44 4.83
CA SER A 41 10.58 -3.48 5.24
C SER A 41 10.28 -2.95 6.64
N ARG A 42 11.14 -3.30 7.60
CA ARG A 42 11.03 -2.99 9.03
C ARG A 42 10.74 -1.50 9.23
N GLY A 43 9.61 -1.18 9.84
CA GLY A 43 9.29 0.17 10.35
C GLY A 43 8.33 0.99 9.49
N GLN A 44 7.74 0.45 8.43
CA GLN A 44 6.61 1.10 7.76
C GLN A 44 5.30 0.71 8.44
N GLU A 45 4.87 1.51 9.41
CA GLU A 45 3.52 1.41 10.01
C GLU A 45 2.42 1.75 8.97
N ASP A 46 2.80 2.46 7.91
CA ASP A 46 1.97 2.71 6.74
C ASP A 46 2.41 1.78 5.61
N GLN A 47 1.53 0.84 5.23
CA GLN A 47 1.67 -0.08 4.11
C GLN A 47 1.61 0.67 2.77
N MET A 48 2.53 1.61 2.56
CA MET A 48 2.62 2.49 1.40
C MET A 48 3.77 2.03 0.52
N VAL A 49 3.41 1.38 -0.59
CA VAL A 49 4.35 1.01 -1.64
C VAL A 49 4.49 2.16 -2.63
N SER A 50 5.68 2.77 -2.69
CA SER A 50 5.99 3.72 -3.77
C SER A 50 6.36 2.92 -5.01
N VAL A 51 5.57 3.05 -6.07
CA VAL A 51 5.90 2.51 -7.39
C VAL A 51 6.69 3.60 -8.13
N GLY A 52 8.01 3.59 -7.96
CA GLY A 52 8.94 4.54 -8.57
C GLY A 52 10.37 4.04 -8.47
#